data_AF-A0AAE6ENE9-F1
#
_entry.id   AF-A0AAE6ENE9-F1
#
_cell.length_a   1.000
_cell.length_b   1.000
_cell.length_c   1.000
_cell.angle_alpha   90.00
_cell.angle_beta   90.00
_cell.angle_gamma   90.00
#
_symmetry.space_group_name_H-M   'P 1'
#
loop_
_entity.id
_entity.type
_entity.pdbx_description
1 polymer ?
#
loop_
_entity_poly.entity_id
_entity_poly.type
_entity_poly.pdbx_seq_one_letter_code
_entity_poly.pdbx_strand_id
1 'polypeptide(L)'
;MATVTAQQQKWLLKKFHTLCARLNMDADMKLALISGYGVESSKDLTNAELLELCDHLNEILNPEDAKTDKMRKRVIAAIGGWLRMIGKGDEGINYIKGVACQAAKTDNFNKISLERLTTIYNMFLRKQKDAKSVNEVAEKIAYEARFGTDNNLLN
;
A
#
# COMPACT_ATOMS: atom_id res chain seq x y z
N MET A 1 11.98 25.00 11.53
CA MET A 1 11.69 23.55 11.68
C MET A 1 10.92 23.26 12.97
N ALA A 2 11.35 23.72 14.15
CA ALA A 2 10.68 23.46 15.44
C ALA A 2 9.20 23.92 15.52
N THR A 3 8.83 24.99 14.81
CA THR A 3 7.45 25.50 14.77
C THR A 3 6.50 24.61 13.98
N VAL A 4 6.98 24.03 12.88
CA VAL A 4 6.21 23.14 12.00
C VAL A 4 5.92 21.82 12.72
N THR A 5 6.91 21.26 13.42
CA THR A 5 6.77 20.02 14.18
C THR A 5 5.80 20.17 15.36
N ALA A 6 5.82 21.31 16.05
CA ALA A 6 4.89 21.61 17.15
C ALA A 6 3.44 21.81 16.65
N GLN A 7 3.25 22.50 15.51
CA GLN A 7 1.94 22.66 14.90
C GLN A 7 1.35 21.32 14.43
N GLN A 8 2.21 20.46 13.86
CA GLN A 8 1.84 19.11 13.47
C GLN A 8 1.44 18.26 14.69
N GLN A 9 2.21 18.31 15.78
CA GLN A 9 1.88 17.57 17.01
C GLN A 9 0.53 18.00 17.58
N LYS A 10 0.24 19.31 17.63
CA LYS A 10 -1.05 19.83 18.10
C LYS A 10 -2.22 19.32 17.25
N TRP A 11 -2.06 19.25 15.93
CA TRP A 11 -3.07 18.70 15.04
C TRP A 11 -3.27 17.20 15.26
N LEU A 12 -2.18 16.44 15.40
CA LEU A 12 -2.23 15.00 15.68
C LEU A 12 -2.90 14.70 17.01
N LEU A 13 -2.60 15.44 18.08
CA LEU A 13 -3.27 15.31 19.37
C LEU A 13 -4.77 15.55 19.27
N LYS A 14 -5.18 16.59 18.52
CA LYS A 14 -6.61 16.86 18.29
C LYS A 14 -7.27 15.71 17.53
N LYS A 15 -6.61 15.16 16.51
CA LYS A 15 -7.09 14.00 15.75
C LYS A 15 -7.22 12.79 16.67
N PHE A 16 -6.20 12.49 17.46
CA PHE A 16 -6.18 11.39 18.42
C PHE A 16 -7.37 11.44 19.39
N HIS A 17 -7.57 12.56 20.09
CA HIS A 17 -8.68 12.69 21.03
C HIS A 17 -10.05 12.62 20.35
N THR A 18 -10.16 13.16 19.13
CA THR A 18 -11.39 13.06 18.33
C THR A 18 -11.70 11.61 17.98
N LEU A 19 -10.70 10.82 17.57
CA LEU A 19 -10.85 9.41 17.25
C LEU A 19 -11.20 8.59 18.50
N CYS A 20 -10.52 8.82 19.62
CA CYS A 20 -10.86 8.16 20.88
C CYS A 20 -12.29 8.44 21.33
N ALA A 21 -12.76 9.68 21.17
CA ALA A 21 -14.14 10.05 21.47
C ALA A 21 -15.14 9.34 20.55
N ARG A 22 -14.85 9.26 19.24
CA ARG A 22 -15.69 8.52 18.27
C ARG A 22 -15.75 7.01 18.54
N LEU A 23 -14.70 6.46 19.14
CA LEU A 23 -14.62 5.07 19.58
C LEU A 23 -15.19 4.82 20.98
N ASN A 24 -15.77 5.84 21.63
CA ASN A 24 -16.28 5.79 23.00
C ASN A 24 -15.25 5.30 24.02
N MET A 25 -13.97 5.63 23.83
CA MET A 25 -12.92 5.27 24.78
C MET A 25 -13.01 6.14 26.03
N ASP A 26 -13.07 5.49 27.19
CA ASP A 26 -12.96 6.15 28.50
C ASP A 26 -11.49 6.54 28.81
N ALA A 27 -11.25 7.04 30.03
CA ALA A 27 -9.92 7.47 30.45
C ALA A 27 -8.95 6.29 30.60
N ASP A 28 -9.43 5.16 31.13
CA ASP A 28 -8.62 3.98 31.41
C ASP A 28 -8.18 3.29 30.11
N MET A 29 -9.08 3.19 29.12
CA MET A 29 -8.77 2.68 27.79
C MET A 29 -7.74 3.54 27.07
N LYS A 30 -7.82 4.88 27.20
CA LYS A 30 -6.82 5.79 26.60
C LYS A 30 -5.47 5.62 27.28
N LEU A 31 -5.45 5.51 28.60
CA LEU A 31 -4.22 5.26 29.37
C LEU A 31 -3.59 3.92 28.99
N ALA A 32 -4.38 2.85 28.90
CA ALA A 32 -3.91 1.54 28.47
C ALA A 32 -3.34 1.56 27.05
N LEU A 33 -3.92 2.37 26.15
CA LEU A 33 -3.43 2.51 24.78
C LEU A 33 -2.06 3.20 24.73
N ILE A 34 -1.88 4.30 25.46
CA ILE A 34 -0.62 5.06 25.43
C ILE A 34 0.46 4.45 26.32
N SER A 35 0.09 3.69 27.36
CA SER A 35 1.06 2.99 28.22
C SER A 35 1.85 1.92 27.47
N GLY A 36 1.30 1.37 26.37
CA GLY A 36 2.03 0.50 25.44
C GLY A 36 3.23 1.18 24.77
N TYR A 37 3.26 2.52 24.75
CA TYR A 37 4.38 3.33 24.27
C TYR A 37 5.28 3.82 25.42
N GLY A 38 5.03 3.39 26.67
CA GLY A 38 5.81 3.76 27.84
C GLY A 38 5.57 5.19 28.32
N VAL A 39 4.43 5.81 27.97
CA VAL A 39 4.10 7.19 28.35
C VAL A 39 2.83 7.28 29.18
N GLU A 40 2.74 8.31 30.02
CA GLU A 40 1.57 8.59 30.87
C GLU A 40 0.64 9.66 30.26
N SER A 41 1.15 10.45 29.31
CA SER A 41 0.39 11.45 28.58
C SER A 41 0.50 11.28 27.07
N SER A 42 -0.62 11.49 26.36
CA SER A 42 -0.61 11.54 24.90
C SER A 42 0.30 12.65 24.35
N LYS A 43 0.61 13.68 25.15
CA LYS A 43 1.52 14.78 24.79
C LYS A 43 2.99 14.34 24.72
N ASP A 44 3.34 13.25 25.38
CA ASP A 44 4.71 12.75 25.45
C ASP A 44 5.05 11.84 24.26
N LEU A 45 4.04 11.47 23.46
CA LEU A 45 4.22 10.74 22.22
C LEU A 45 4.88 11.61 21.14
N THR A 46 5.79 10.99 20.39
CA THR A 46 6.39 11.61 19.20
C THR A 46 5.35 11.78 18.09
N ASN A 47 5.65 12.65 17.11
CA ASN A 47 4.78 12.82 15.95
C ASN A 47 4.59 11.54 15.14
N ALA A 48 5.59 10.65 15.12
CA ALA A 48 5.50 9.37 14.41
C ALA A 48 4.55 8.41 15.13
N GLU A 49 4.71 8.26 16.45
CA GLU A 49 3.84 7.41 17.28
C GLU A 49 2.40 7.92 17.29
N LEU A 50 2.18 9.24 17.43
CA LEU A 50 0.85 9.83 17.36
C LEU A 50 0.18 9.61 16.01
N LEU A 51 0.95 9.70 14.91
CA LEU A 51 0.43 9.45 13.58
C LEU A 51 0.02 7.99 13.42
N GLU A 52 0.89 7.06 13.81
CA GLU A 52 0.61 5.63 13.79
C GLU A 52 -0.64 5.29 14.60
N LEU A 53 -0.75 5.82 15.81
CA LEU A 53 -1.90 5.61 16.69
C LEU A 53 -3.19 6.16 16.08
N CYS A 54 -3.13 7.38 15.52
CA CYS A 54 -4.27 7.96 14.82
C CYS A 54 -4.69 7.14 13.61
N ASP A 55 -3.74 6.56 12.88
CA ASP A 55 -4.04 5.75 11.71
C ASP A 55 -4.67 4.41 12.14
N HIS A 56 -4.13 3.77 13.19
CA HIS A 56 -4.71 2.56 13.77
C HIS A 56 -6.15 2.76 14.26
N LEU A 57 -6.40 3.82 15.04
CA LEU A 57 -7.76 4.15 15.52
C LEU A 57 -8.71 4.46 14.34
N ASN A 58 -8.21 5.10 13.30
CA ASN A 58 -9.00 5.38 12.11
C ASN A 58 -9.33 4.10 11.31
N GLU A 59 -8.42 3.12 11.26
CA GLU A 59 -8.68 1.79 10.67
C GLU A 59 -9.77 1.03 11.45
N ILE A 60 -9.75 1.07 12.78
CA ILE A 60 -10.80 0.45 13.62
C ILE A 60 -12.15 1.11 13.34
N LEU A 61 -12.16 2.44 13.21
CA LEU A 61 -13.38 3.21 13.05
C LEU A 61 -13.99 3.09 11.64
N ASN A 62 -13.16 2.96 10.61
CA ASN A 62 -13.59 2.88 9.21
C ASN A 62 -12.89 1.69 8.51
N PRO A 63 -13.24 0.45 8.87
CA PRO A 63 -12.52 -0.74 8.39
C PRO A 63 -12.65 -0.94 6.88
N GLU A 64 -13.78 -0.59 6.28
CA GLU A 64 -13.99 -0.70 4.82
C GLU A 64 -13.16 0.33 4.03
N ASP A 65 -13.02 1.56 4.55
CA ASP A 65 -12.17 2.57 3.96
C ASP A 65 -10.70 2.16 4.03
N ALA A 66 -10.27 1.59 5.16
CA ALA A 66 -8.92 1.05 5.36
C ALA A 66 -8.63 -0.12 4.41
N LYS A 67 -9.58 -1.05 4.25
CA LYS A 67 -9.48 -2.14 3.25
C LYS A 67 -9.32 -1.58 1.84
N THR A 68 -10.11 -0.56 1.49
CA THR A 68 -10.06 0.07 0.17
C THR A 68 -8.73 0.79 -0.07
N ASP A 69 -8.21 1.54 0.91
CA ASP A 69 -6.90 2.18 0.83
C ASP A 69 -5.75 1.17 0.67
N LYS A 70 -5.77 0.07 1.45
CA LYS A 70 -4.81 -1.03 1.30
C LYS A 70 -4.87 -1.62 -0.10
N MET A 71 -6.07 -1.80 -0.67
CA MET A 71 -6.20 -2.30 -2.04
C MET A 71 -5.71 -1.29 -3.09
N ARG A 72 -5.94 0.01 -2.90
CA ARG A 72 -5.39 1.07 -3.76
C ARG A 72 -3.86 1.01 -3.81
N LYS A 73 -3.20 0.87 -2.67
CA LYS A 73 -1.74 0.71 -2.57
C LYS A 73 -1.26 -0.55 -3.31
N ARG A 74 -1.97 -1.67 -3.17
CA ARG A 74 -1.67 -2.93 -3.89
C ARG A 74 -1.79 -2.78 -5.41
N VAL A 75 -2.83 -2.10 -5.89
CA VAL A 75 -3.01 -1.81 -7.33
C VAL A 75 -1.85 -0.98 -7.87
N ILE A 76 -1.44 0.07 -7.15
CA ILE A 76 -0.29 0.90 -7.54
C ILE A 76 0.97 0.04 -7.65
N ALA A 77 1.24 -0.81 -6.65
CA ALA A 77 2.40 -1.70 -6.67
C ALA A 77 2.35 -2.71 -7.83
N ALA A 78 1.19 -3.33 -8.09
CA ALA A 78 1.03 -4.31 -9.17
C ALA A 78 1.20 -3.67 -10.56
N ILE A 79 0.62 -2.50 -10.79
CA ILE A 79 0.79 -1.78 -12.06
C ILE A 79 2.24 -1.33 -12.21
N GLY A 80 2.84 -0.74 -11.16
CA GLY A 80 4.24 -0.33 -11.20
C GLY A 80 5.20 -1.49 -11.48
N GLY A 81 4.94 -2.67 -10.89
CA GLY A 81 5.69 -3.89 -11.18
C GLY A 81 5.59 -4.30 -12.65
N TRP A 82 4.38 -4.28 -13.23
CA TRP A 82 4.18 -4.54 -14.66
C TRP A 82 4.89 -3.52 -15.56
N LEU A 83 4.78 -2.22 -15.25
CA LEU A 83 5.42 -1.17 -16.03
C LEU A 83 6.94 -1.32 -16.07
N ARG A 84 7.57 -1.69 -14.95
CA ARG A 84 9.02 -2.00 -14.91
C ARG A 84 9.39 -3.15 -15.83
N MET A 85 8.57 -4.22 -15.87
CA MET A 85 8.84 -5.37 -16.74
C MET A 85 8.78 -5.03 -18.23
N ILE A 86 7.96 -4.07 -18.63
CA ILE A 86 7.84 -3.64 -20.04
C ILE A 86 8.72 -2.43 -20.39
N GLY A 87 9.67 -2.07 -19.53
CA GLY A 87 10.61 -0.96 -19.78
C GLY A 87 10.04 0.44 -19.54
N LYS A 88 8.95 0.58 -18.79
CA LYS A 88 8.32 1.86 -18.38
C LYS A 88 8.42 2.09 -16.86
N GLY A 89 9.54 1.69 -16.27
CA GLY A 89 9.73 1.68 -14.81
C GLY A 89 9.96 3.04 -14.14
N ASP A 90 10.28 4.05 -14.94
CA ASP A 90 10.58 5.43 -14.59
C ASP A 90 9.32 6.31 -14.45
N GLU A 91 8.16 5.79 -14.86
CA GLU A 91 6.88 6.48 -14.78
C GLU A 91 6.45 6.75 -13.32
N GLY A 92 5.99 7.97 -13.07
CA GLY A 92 5.58 8.40 -11.73
C GLY A 92 4.24 7.82 -11.26
N ILE A 93 3.92 8.02 -9.98
CA ILE A 93 2.67 7.55 -9.34
C ILE A 93 1.42 8.05 -10.08
N ASN A 94 1.44 9.26 -10.64
CA ASN A 94 0.30 9.81 -11.37
C ASN A 94 0.00 9.03 -12.66
N TYR A 95 1.03 8.58 -13.36
CA TYR A 95 0.88 7.72 -14.53
C TYR A 95 0.25 6.38 -14.15
N ILE A 96 0.77 5.75 -13.08
CA ILE A 96 0.22 4.50 -12.53
C ILE A 96 -1.27 4.65 -12.17
N LYS A 97 -1.64 5.75 -11.51
CA LYS A 97 -3.05 6.06 -11.21
C LYS A 97 -3.87 6.24 -12.49
N GLY A 98 -3.32 6.89 -13.51
CA GLY A 98 -3.94 7.04 -14.83
C GLY A 98 -4.23 5.68 -15.49
N VAL A 99 -3.29 4.74 -15.45
CA VAL A 99 -3.47 3.37 -15.95
C VAL A 99 -4.59 2.66 -15.19
N ALA A 100 -4.64 2.78 -13.86
CA ALA A 100 -5.72 2.23 -13.07
C ALA A 100 -7.09 2.85 -13.42
N CYS A 101 -7.15 4.17 -13.59
CA CYS A 101 -8.35 4.90 -14.01
C CYS A 101 -8.85 4.43 -15.39
N GLN A 102 -7.96 4.28 -16.36
CA GLN A 102 -8.28 3.75 -17.70
C GLN A 102 -8.82 2.32 -17.61
N ALA A 103 -8.15 1.45 -16.84
CA ALA A 103 -8.61 0.09 -16.62
C ALA A 103 -9.98 0.04 -15.90
N ALA A 104 -10.26 1.01 -15.03
CA ALA A 104 -11.51 1.12 -14.28
C ALA A 104 -12.64 1.87 -15.03
N LYS A 105 -12.34 2.53 -16.16
CA LYS A 105 -13.26 3.45 -16.86
C LYS A 105 -13.78 4.56 -15.93
N THR A 106 -12.90 5.13 -15.11
CA THR A 106 -13.21 6.28 -14.24
C THR A 106 -12.17 7.39 -14.41
N ASP A 107 -12.54 8.61 -14.05
CA ASP A 107 -11.68 9.80 -14.06
C ASP A 107 -10.79 9.89 -12.81
N ASN A 108 -11.23 9.30 -11.70
CA ASN A 108 -10.61 9.48 -10.39
C ASN A 108 -10.29 8.15 -9.72
N PHE A 109 -9.01 7.94 -9.41
CA PHE A 109 -8.50 6.74 -8.77
C PHE A 109 -9.16 6.46 -7.42
N ASN A 110 -9.50 7.51 -6.67
CA ASN A 110 -10.14 7.37 -5.36
C ASN A 110 -11.60 6.90 -5.46
N LYS A 111 -12.25 7.07 -6.63
CA LYS A 111 -13.63 6.62 -6.90
C LYS A 111 -13.71 5.15 -7.38
N ILE A 112 -12.58 4.48 -7.61
CA ILE A 112 -12.60 3.07 -8.02
C ILE A 112 -13.11 2.23 -6.84
N SER A 113 -14.14 1.41 -7.09
CA SER A 113 -14.71 0.51 -6.08
C SER A 113 -13.69 -0.57 -5.67
N LEU A 114 -13.84 -1.11 -4.45
CA LEU A 114 -12.98 -2.18 -3.94
C LEU A 114 -12.95 -3.42 -4.86
N GLU A 115 -14.11 -3.82 -5.37
CA GLU A 115 -14.25 -4.93 -6.32
C GLU A 115 -13.44 -4.67 -7.60
N ARG A 116 -13.54 -3.45 -8.15
CA ARG A 116 -12.83 -3.08 -9.36
C ARG A 116 -11.32 -2.99 -9.12
N LEU A 117 -10.89 -2.46 -7.97
CA LEU A 117 -9.48 -2.46 -7.56
C LEU A 117 -8.93 -3.89 -7.48
N THR A 118 -9.68 -4.80 -6.86
CA THR A 118 -9.30 -6.23 -6.73
C THR A 118 -9.13 -6.88 -8.10
N THR A 119 -10.06 -6.61 -9.02
CA THR A 119 -9.99 -7.10 -10.40
C THR A 119 -8.74 -6.58 -11.11
N ILE A 120 -8.47 -5.27 -11.02
CA ILE A 120 -7.28 -4.64 -11.64
C ILE A 120 -6.00 -5.22 -11.06
N TYR A 121 -5.91 -5.34 -9.74
CA TYR A 121 -4.77 -5.95 -9.06
C TYR A 121 -4.48 -7.36 -9.60
N ASN A 122 -5.50 -8.24 -9.64
CA ASN A 122 -5.35 -9.61 -10.13
C ASN A 122 -4.94 -9.67 -11.60
N MET A 123 -5.48 -8.79 -12.46
CA MET A 123 -5.11 -8.71 -13.87
C MET A 123 -3.62 -8.37 -14.06
N PHE A 124 -3.12 -7.35 -13.37
CA PHE A 124 -1.72 -6.95 -13.48
C PHE A 124 -0.76 -7.94 -12.80
N LEU A 125 -1.19 -8.59 -11.72
CA LEU A 125 -0.40 -9.65 -11.08
C LEU A 125 -0.26 -10.87 -12.01
N ARG A 126 -1.35 -11.30 -12.64
CA ARG A 126 -1.33 -12.38 -13.62
C ARG A 126 -0.44 -12.04 -14.81
N LYS A 127 -0.54 -10.82 -15.35
CA LYS A 127 0.34 -10.36 -16.43
C LYS A 127 1.82 -10.47 -16.08
N GLN A 128 2.21 -10.05 -14.87
CA GLN A 128 3.60 -10.18 -14.40
C GLN A 128 4.03 -11.65 -14.32
N LYS A 129 3.17 -12.53 -13.76
CA LYS A 129 3.47 -13.97 -13.67
C LYS A 129 3.62 -14.61 -15.05
N ASP A 130 2.68 -14.34 -15.95
CA ASP A 130 2.68 -14.91 -17.29
C ASP A 130 3.89 -14.42 -18.09
N ALA A 131 4.26 -13.14 -17.97
CA ALA A 131 5.46 -12.61 -18.63
C ALA A 131 6.76 -13.23 -18.11
N LYS A 132 6.88 -13.50 -16.80
CA LYS A 132 8.04 -14.22 -16.25
C LYS A 132 8.13 -15.64 -16.80
N SER A 133 7.02 -16.37 -16.78
CA SER A 133 6.95 -17.73 -17.33
C SER A 133 7.33 -17.78 -18.81
N VAL A 134 6.82 -16.83 -19.62
CA VAL A 134 7.19 -16.75 -21.04
C VAL A 134 8.68 -16.45 -21.22
N ASN A 135 9.25 -15.55 -20.42
CA ASN A 135 10.68 -15.23 -20.49
C ASN A 135 11.54 -16.45 -20.12
N GLU A 136 11.20 -17.19 -19.07
CA GLU A 136 11.92 -18.42 -18.68
C GLU A 136 11.91 -19.47 -19.81
N VAL A 137 10.76 -19.67 -20.45
CA VAL A 137 10.64 -20.59 -21.60
C VAL A 137 11.46 -20.09 -22.79
N ALA A 138 11.39 -18.79 -23.10
CA ALA A 138 12.13 -18.18 -24.20
C ALA A 138 13.65 -18.26 -23.98
N GLU A 139 14.11 -18.04 -22.75
CA GLU A 139 15.52 -18.19 -22.34
C GLU A 139 16.00 -19.62 -22.51
N LYS A 140 15.19 -20.62 -22.12
CA LYS A 140 15.50 -22.04 -22.33
C LYS A 140 15.63 -22.38 -23.82
N ILE A 141 14.66 -21.96 -24.63
CA ILE A 141 14.70 -22.19 -26.09
C ILE A 141 15.93 -21.52 -26.71
N ALA A 142 16.25 -20.28 -26.29
CA ALA A 142 17.41 -19.56 -26.79
C ALA A 142 18.74 -20.21 -26.37
N TYR A 143 18.81 -20.78 -25.17
CA TYR A 143 19.96 -21.55 -24.70
C TYR A 143 20.15 -22.82 -25.55
N GLU A 144 19.09 -23.62 -25.71
CA GLU A 144 19.11 -24.85 -26.52
C GLU A 144 19.52 -24.57 -27.98
N ALA A 145 19.03 -23.47 -28.57
CA ALA A 145 19.39 -23.07 -29.93
C ALA A 145 20.87 -22.66 -30.07
N ARG A 146 21.50 -22.12 -29.02
CA ARG A 146 22.89 -21.63 -29.05
C ARG A 146 23.91 -22.69 -28.67
N PHE A 147 23.57 -23.56 -27.73
CA PHE A 147 24.51 -24.49 -27.10
C PHE A 147 24.16 -25.96 -27.30
N GLY A 148 23.01 -26.27 -27.91
CA GLY A 148 22.51 -27.64 -28.04
C GLY A 148 21.83 -28.14 -26.75
N THR A 149 21.30 -29.36 -26.79
CA THR A 149 20.60 -29.98 -25.66
C THR A 149 21.62 -30.65 -24.72
N ASP A 150 22.03 -29.99 -23.65
CA ASP A 150 22.82 -30.64 -22.60
C ASP A 150 21.92 -31.55 -21.74
N ASN A 151 21.81 -32.81 -22.15
CA ASN A 151 21.08 -33.86 -21.42
C ASN A 151 21.73 -34.28 -20.08
N ASN A 152 22.68 -33.52 -19.53
CA ASN A 152 23.52 -33.92 -18.40
C ASN A 152 23.33 -33.11 -17.10
N LEU A 153 22.32 -32.25 -16.98
CA LEU A 153 22.09 -31.42 -15.79
C LEU A 153 20.92 -31.90 -14.88
N LEU A 154 20.46 -33.13 -15.03
CA LEU A 154 19.36 -33.71 -14.22
C LEU A 154 19.68 -35.07 -13.58
N ASN A 155 20.94 -35.34 -13.22
CA ASN A 155 21.28 -36.40 -12.26
C ASN A 155 21.78 -35.78 -10.95
#